data_AF-A0A0A0I1D4-F1
#
_entry.id   AF-A0A0A0I1D4-F1
#
_cell.length_a   1.000
_cell.length_b   1.000
_cell.length_c   1.000
_cell.angle_alpha   90.00
_cell.angle_beta   90.00
_cell.angle_gamma   90.00
#
_symmetry.space_group_name_H-M   'P 1'
#
loop_
_entity.id
_entity.type
_entity.pdbx_description
1 polymer ?
#
loop_
_entity_poly.entity_id
_entity_poly.type
_entity_poly.pdbx_seq_one_letter_code
_entity_poly.pdbx_strand_id
1 'polypeptide(L)'
;MKKIISILVTLCMSTVLLSACSNKEDDKNKDFDTARRKIEQNESNASTGGSSSISPLTANNANPDAIKKVTDFENYIKGNNEVLKNAYNNKIQAQKSAMELRLKEKLELDLERINLGMDSSLKKYMKIEDKKQQQTKLRDKYKEELDKQRKVYEDKTNKLKKVFDDYDNKIKGVEAKRDVVIRAMTILDENRPTTKKALNDTKDEVAKNIVKTINKEVINIEFNKYKDSINEVVKWRNNELLKIK
;
A
#
# COMPACT_ATOMS: atom_id res chain seq x y z
N MET A 1 39.03 -14.19 39.08
CA MET A 1 38.91 -15.06 37.87
C MET A 1 37.65 -15.94 37.92
N LYS A 2 36.43 -15.37 37.85
CA LYS A 2 35.18 -16.17 37.69
C LYS A 2 34.07 -15.51 36.85
N LYS A 3 34.35 -14.39 36.16
CA LYS A 3 33.33 -13.68 35.34
C LYS A 3 33.58 -13.69 33.82
N ILE A 4 34.67 -14.33 33.35
CA ILE A 4 35.04 -14.34 31.92
C ILE A 4 34.64 -15.65 31.21
N ILE A 5 34.25 -16.69 31.94
CA ILE A 5 33.94 -18.01 31.35
C ILE A 5 32.45 -18.15 30.93
N SER A 6 31.56 -17.27 31.38
CA SER A 6 30.12 -17.38 31.04
C SER A 6 29.75 -16.80 29.66
N ILE A 7 30.59 -15.92 29.09
CA ILE A 7 30.29 -15.29 27.79
C ILE A 7 30.76 -16.16 26.61
N LEU A 8 31.69 -17.10 26.84
CA LEU A 8 32.25 -17.95 25.79
C LEU A 8 31.39 -19.20 25.49
N VAL A 9 30.40 -19.53 26.32
CA VAL A 9 29.51 -20.69 26.10
C VAL A 9 28.21 -20.32 25.36
N THR A 10 27.81 -19.04 25.38
CA THR A 10 26.60 -18.58 24.66
C THR A 10 26.86 -18.21 23.19
N LEU A 11 28.13 -18.12 22.77
CA LEU A 11 28.49 -17.78 21.39
C LEU A 11 28.65 -19.01 20.47
N CYS A 12 28.62 -20.23 21.02
CA CYS A 12 28.84 -21.48 20.26
C CYS A 12 27.57 -22.28 19.96
N MET A 13 26.37 -21.76 20.21
CA MET A 13 25.09 -22.43 19.88
C MET A 13 24.32 -21.80 18.72
N SER A 14 25.00 -21.11 17.80
CA SER A 14 24.35 -20.61 16.58
C SER A 14 25.06 -21.03 15.29
N THR A 15 26.07 -21.90 15.36
CA THR A 15 26.82 -22.45 14.22
C THR A 15 26.36 -23.84 13.78
N VAL A 16 25.12 -24.24 14.05
CA VAL A 16 24.55 -25.46 13.46
C VAL A 16 23.19 -25.14 12.86
N LEU A 17 23.21 -24.82 11.56
CA LEU A 17 22.33 -25.35 10.49
C LEU A 17 22.57 -24.52 9.21
N LEU A 18 23.74 -24.72 8.61
CA LEU A 18 24.07 -24.26 7.26
C LEU A 18 24.48 -25.48 6.43
N SER A 19 23.55 -26.43 6.27
CA SER A 19 23.62 -27.47 5.24
C SER A 19 22.36 -28.33 5.25
N ALA A 20 21.32 -27.90 4.54
CA ALA A 20 20.40 -28.72 3.73
C ALA A 20 19.16 -27.89 3.33
N CYS A 21 18.68 -28.14 2.11
CA CYS A 21 17.39 -27.75 1.54
C CYS A 21 17.28 -26.35 0.88
N SER A 22 17.63 -26.33 -0.42
CA SER A 22 16.70 -26.11 -1.55
C SER A 22 15.67 -24.97 -1.46
N ASN A 23 15.69 -24.13 -2.51
CA ASN A 23 14.59 -23.32 -3.05
C ASN A 23 13.69 -22.58 -2.05
N LYS A 24 13.80 -21.24 -2.00
CA LYS A 24 12.70 -20.37 -1.55
C LYS A 24 12.88 -18.94 -2.09
N GLU A 25 12.51 -18.77 -3.35
CA GLU A 25 12.10 -17.47 -3.90
C GLU A 25 10.69 -17.05 -3.40
N ASP A 26 10.04 -17.86 -2.55
CA ASP A 26 8.62 -17.69 -2.16
C ASP A 26 8.36 -16.82 -0.91
N ASP A 27 9.38 -16.41 -0.15
CA ASP A 27 9.14 -15.70 1.13
C ASP A 27 8.94 -14.18 0.98
N LYS A 28 9.22 -13.58 -0.17
CA LYS A 28 9.01 -12.12 -0.39
C LYS A 28 7.60 -11.75 -0.86
N ASN A 29 6.76 -12.75 -1.14
CA ASN A 29 5.34 -12.57 -1.42
C ASN A 29 4.49 -12.69 -0.15
N LYS A 30 5.05 -13.19 0.97
CA LYS A 30 4.30 -13.39 2.22
C LYS A 30 3.78 -12.10 2.83
N ASP A 31 4.46 -10.96 2.71
CA ASP A 31 3.95 -9.70 3.25
C ASP A 31 2.79 -9.13 2.42
N PHE A 32 2.83 -9.34 1.09
CA PHE A 32 1.71 -9.01 0.20
C PHE A 32 0.54 -9.97 0.39
N ASP A 33 0.81 -11.28 0.49
CA ASP A 33 -0.20 -12.29 0.77
C ASP A 33 -0.74 -12.17 2.20
N THR A 34 0.02 -11.63 3.16
CA THR A 34 -0.45 -11.34 4.53
C THR A 34 -1.29 -10.08 4.54
N ALA A 35 -0.92 -9.03 3.79
CA ALA A 35 -1.78 -7.86 3.62
C ALA A 35 -3.08 -8.23 2.89
N ARG A 36 -2.99 -9.06 1.84
CA ARG A 36 -4.13 -9.61 1.09
C ARG A 36 -5.01 -10.53 1.95
N ARG A 37 -4.40 -11.44 2.73
CA ARG A 37 -5.13 -12.30 3.68
C ARG A 37 -5.74 -11.51 4.84
N LYS A 38 -5.12 -10.43 5.30
CA LYS A 38 -5.73 -9.52 6.29
C LYS A 38 -6.93 -8.76 5.70
N ILE A 39 -6.87 -8.42 4.41
CA ILE A 39 -8.01 -7.85 3.67
C ILE A 39 -9.14 -8.88 3.52
N GLU A 40 -8.82 -10.14 3.23
CA GLU A 40 -9.80 -11.25 3.14
C GLU A 40 -10.35 -11.67 4.52
N GLN A 41 -9.54 -11.63 5.59
CA GLN A 41 -9.97 -11.98 6.96
C GLN A 41 -10.81 -10.89 7.65
N ASN A 42 -10.66 -9.62 7.24
CA ASN A 42 -11.52 -8.52 7.72
C ASN A 42 -12.96 -8.57 7.16
N GLU A 43 -13.30 -9.49 6.26
CA GLU A 43 -14.70 -9.81 5.92
C GLU A 43 -15.46 -10.42 7.12
N SER A 44 -14.78 -10.81 8.20
CA SER A 44 -15.39 -11.53 9.34
C SER A 44 -15.48 -10.75 10.65
N ASN A 45 -14.90 -9.55 10.78
CA ASN A 45 -15.00 -8.78 12.03
C ASN A 45 -15.12 -7.27 11.75
N ALA A 46 -16.36 -6.80 11.66
CA ALA A 46 -16.68 -5.38 11.70
C ALA A 46 -16.54 -4.86 13.15
N SER A 47 -15.64 -3.91 13.39
CA SER A 47 -15.78 -2.95 14.48
C SER A 47 -14.83 -1.75 14.31
N THR A 48 -15.46 -0.61 14.01
CA THR A 48 -15.25 0.74 14.55
C THR A 48 -13.88 1.43 14.45
N GLY A 49 -13.87 2.57 13.76
CA GLY A 49 -13.10 3.75 14.16
C GLY A 49 -12.37 4.51 13.05
N GLY A 50 -12.71 5.79 12.86
CA GLY A 50 -11.78 6.78 12.30
C GLY A 50 -12.31 7.73 11.23
N SER A 51 -12.98 8.79 11.68
CA SER A 51 -13.38 10.03 11.00
C SER A 51 -12.55 10.51 9.78
N SER A 52 -13.25 10.84 8.68
CA SER A 52 -12.96 12.06 7.92
C SER A 52 -14.27 12.62 7.36
N SER A 53 -14.41 13.95 7.47
CA SER A 53 -15.60 14.75 7.19
C SER A 53 -16.26 14.42 5.84
N ILE A 54 -17.43 13.78 5.91
CA ILE A 54 -18.38 13.68 4.81
C ILE A 54 -19.41 14.79 5.04
N SER A 55 -19.63 15.64 4.05
CA SER A 55 -20.75 16.59 4.06
C SER A 55 -22.04 15.84 4.40
N PRO A 56 -22.84 16.28 5.38
CA PRO A 56 -24.05 15.57 5.75
C PRO A 56 -25.07 15.77 4.63
N LEU A 57 -25.25 14.76 3.78
CA LEU A 57 -26.46 14.67 2.96
C LEU A 57 -27.59 14.23 3.88
N THR A 58 -28.20 15.20 4.57
CA THR A 58 -29.48 15.05 5.24
C THR A 58 -30.57 14.87 4.18
N ALA A 59 -30.81 13.63 3.77
CA ALA A 59 -32.01 13.25 3.04
C ALA A 59 -32.90 12.46 4.00
N ASN A 60 -33.90 13.13 4.59
CA ASN A 60 -34.82 12.59 5.59
C ASN A 60 -35.78 11.50 5.05
N ASN A 61 -35.48 10.83 3.94
CA ASN A 61 -36.32 9.77 3.34
C ASN A 61 -35.56 8.85 2.36
N ALA A 62 -34.30 8.50 2.65
CA ALA A 62 -33.53 7.58 1.80
C ALA A 62 -33.43 6.17 2.39
N ASN A 63 -33.41 5.13 1.54
CA ASN A 63 -33.22 3.73 1.91
C ASN A 63 -31.86 3.54 2.60
N PRO A 64 -31.85 3.34 3.94
CA PRO A 64 -30.63 3.38 4.72
C PRO A 64 -29.66 2.25 4.36
N ASP A 65 -30.18 1.09 3.91
CA ASP A 65 -29.36 -0.09 3.60
C ASP A 65 -28.53 0.11 2.32
N ALA A 66 -29.09 0.79 1.32
CA ALA A 66 -28.42 1.01 0.04
C ALA A 66 -27.34 2.11 0.14
N ILE A 67 -27.63 3.19 0.88
CA ILE A 67 -26.64 4.22 1.21
C ILE A 67 -25.51 3.64 2.05
N LYS A 68 -25.85 2.80 3.04
CA LYS A 68 -24.86 2.09 3.84
C LYS A 68 -23.96 1.22 2.96
N LYS A 69 -24.51 0.48 2.00
CA LYS A 69 -23.72 -0.34 1.08
C LYS A 69 -22.71 0.45 0.24
N VAL A 70 -23.11 1.60 -0.30
CA VAL A 70 -22.22 2.51 -1.06
C VAL A 70 -21.13 3.08 -0.14
N THR A 71 -21.52 3.51 1.06
CA THR A 71 -20.61 4.09 2.05
C THR A 71 -19.59 3.07 2.57
N ASP A 72 -20.03 1.86 2.89
CA ASP A 72 -19.16 0.77 3.34
C ASP A 72 -18.13 0.40 2.26
N PHE A 73 -18.55 0.35 0.99
CA PHE A 73 -17.63 0.10 -0.12
C PHE A 73 -16.58 1.21 -0.27
N GLU A 74 -16.98 2.48 -0.14
CA GLU A 74 -16.05 3.62 -0.19
C GLU A 74 -15.03 3.59 0.95
N ASN A 75 -15.50 3.33 2.17
CA ASN A 75 -14.65 3.22 3.34
C ASN A 75 -13.65 2.07 3.17
N TYR A 76 -14.10 0.92 2.66
CA TYR A 76 -13.23 -0.21 2.35
C TYR A 76 -12.13 0.16 1.35
N ILE A 77 -12.49 0.81 0.24
CA ILE A 77 -11.53 1.21 -0.79
C ILE A 77 -10.52 2.24 -0.27
N LYS A 78 -10.98 3.25 0.49
CA LYS A 78 -10.11 4.26 1.12
C LYS A 78 -9.15 3.64 2.13
N GLY A 79 -9.65 2.78 3.02
CA GLY A 79 -8.83 2.08 4.01
C GLY A 79 -7.73 1.24 3.35
N ASN A 80 -8.08 0.46 2.33
CA ASN A 80 -7.10 -0.33 1.59
C ASN A 80 -6.04 0.54 0.88
N ASN A 81 -6.44 1.71 0.37
CA ASN A 81 -5.54 2.63 -0.30
C ASN A 81 -4.47 3.20 0.64
N GLU A 82 -4.85 3.60 1.85
CA GLU A 82 -3.92 4.10 2.87
C GLU A 82 -2.95 3.02 3.34
N VAL A 83 -3.44 1.80 3.57
CA VAL A 83 -2.58 0.65 3.91
C VAL A 83 -1.53 0.41 2.82
N LEU A 84 -1.94 0.44 1.56
CA LEU A 84 -1.05 0.21 0.42
C LEU A 84 -0.01 1.32 0.26
N LYS A 85 -0.42 2.58 0.41
CA LYS A 85 0.46 3.76 0.39
C LYS A 85 1.56 3.65 1.44
N ASN A 86 1.17 3.32 2.67
CA ASN A 86 2.10 3.15 3.78
C ASN A 86 3.05 1.96 3.55
N ALA A 87 2.56 0.84 3.05
CA ALA A 87 3.39 -0.33 2.75
C ALA A 87 4.49 -0.02 1.72
N TYR A 88 4.14 0.65 0.62
CA TYR A 88 5.12 1.04 -0.40
C TYR A 88 6.11 2.09 0.12
N ASN A 89 5.64 3.08 0.89
CA ASN A 89 6.52 4.07 1.48
C ASN A 89 7.54 3.41 2.44
N ASN A 90 7.08 2.53 3.32
CA ASN A 90 7.93 1.79 4.24
C ASN A 90 8.95 0.92 3.50
N LYS A 91 8.54 0.26 2.40
CA LYS A 91 9.44 -0.53 1.56
C LYS A 91 10.56 0.33 0.96
N ILE A 92 10.23 1.49 0.40
CA ILE A 92 11.20 2.41 -0.19
C ILE A 92 12.18 2.91 0.88
N GLN A 93 11.67 3.31 2.06
CA GLN A 93 12.51 3.79 3.16
C GLN A 93 13.43 2.70 3.70
N ALA A 94 12.92 1.47 3.93
CA ALA A 94 13.73 0.37 4.39
C ALA A 94 14.86 0.01 3.40
N GLN A 95 14.55 0.01 2.09
CA GLN A 95 15.57 -0.20 1.07
C GLN A 95 16.61 0.93 1.04
N LYS A 96 16.18 2.19 1.18
CA LYS A 96 17.09 3.34 1.27
C LYS A 96 18.02 3.19 2.47
N SER A 97 17.48 2.97 3.68
CA SER A 97 18.29 2.82 4.89
C SER A 97 19.27 1.64 4.80
N ALA A 98 18.84 0.51 4.23
CA ALA A 98 19.72 -0.64 4.02
C ALA A 98 20.84 -0.35 3.00
N MET A 99 20.55 0.42 1.94
CA MET A 99 21.55 0.88 0.97
C MET A 99 22.57 1.81 1.64
N GLU A 100 22.10 2.80 2.42
CA GLU A 100 22.98 3.75 3.10
C GLU A 100 23.90 3.06 4.11
N LEU A 101 23.36 2.09 4.86
CA LEU A 101 24.15 1.28 5.79
C LEU A 101 25.24 0.48 5.08
N ARG A 102 24.89 -0.23 4.00
CA ARG A 102 25.86 -1.01 3.20
C ARG A 102 26.98 -0.15 2.63
N LEU A 103 26.66 1.03 2.10
CA LEU A 103 27.68 1.95 1.60
C LEU A 103 28.60 2.45 2.72
N LYS A 104 28.04 2.74 3.89
CA LYS A 104 28.81 3.17 5.06
C LYS A 104 29.77 2.07 5.55
N GLU A 105 29.28 0.84 5.74
CA GLU A 105 30.08 -0.31 6.16
C GLU A 105 31.20 -0.60 5.15
N LYS A 106 30.88 -0.56 3.85
CA LYS A 106 31.87 -0.79 2.81
C LYS A 106 32.95 0.29 2.76
N LEU A 107 32.59 1.56 2.97
CA LEU A 107 33.55 2.66 3.12
C LEU A 107 34.46 2.43 4.32
N GLU A 108 33.91 2.01 5.46
CA GLU A 108 34.67 1.74 6.69
C GLU A 108 35.69 0.62 6.50
N LEU A 109 35.28 -0.49 5.88
CA LEU A 109 36.16 -1.61 5.53
C LEU A 109 37.26 -1.21 4.52
N ASP A 110 36.92 -0.40 3.52
CA ASP A 110 37.91 0.08 2.54
C ASP A 110 38.94 1.02 3.19
N LEU A 111 38.51 1.89 4.12
CA LEU A 111 39.40 2.75 4.89
C LEU A 111 40.30 1.93 5.83
N GLU A 112 39.78 0.89 6.47
CA GLU A 112 40.56 -0.02 7.31
C GLU A 112 41.63 -0.76 6.50
N ARG A 113 41.29 -1.25 5.30
CA ARG A 113 42.26 -1.88 4.39
C ARG A 113 43.41 -0.94 4.00
N ILE A 114 43.12 0.35 3.76
CA ILE A 114 44.15 1.37 3.51
C ILE A 114 45.04 1.55 4.75
N ASN A 115 44.46 1.60 5.95
CA ASN A 115 45.21 1.74 7.19
C ASN A 115 46.15 0.55 7.44
N LEU A 116 45.65 -0.67 7.23
CA LEU A 116 46.41 -1.92 7.37
C LEU A 116 47.43 -2.16 6.23
N GLY A 117 47.41 -1.34 5.17
CA GLY A 117 48.29 -1.51 4.02
C GLY A 117 48.02 -2.80 3.25
N MET A 118 46.79 -3.32 3.33
CA MET A 118 46.35 -4.54 2.63
C MET A 118 45.93 -4.26 1.18
N ASP A 119 45.85 -2.98 0.79
CA ASP A 119 45.56 -2.62 -0.58
C ASP A 119 46.79 -2.93 -1.46
N SER A 120 46.60 -3.80 -2.46
CA SER A 120 47.65 -4.19 -3.42
C SER A 120 48.27 -3.00 -4.17
N SER A 121 47.57 -1.86 -4.23
CA SER A 121 48.06 -0.63 -4.84
C SER A 121 48.93 0.22 -3.89
N LEU A 122 49.00 -0.13 -2.61
CA LEU A 122 49.82 0.55 -1.60
C LEU A 122 51.20 -0.12 -1.48
N LYS A 123 52.26 0.65 -1.71
CA LYS A 123 53.61 0.23 -1.30
C LYS A 123 53.66 0.14 0.23
N LYS A 124 54.31 -0.90 0.78
CA LYS A 124 54.52 -1.13 2.22
C LYS A 124 55.08 0.09 2.98
N TYR A 125 55.69 1.05 2.27
CA TYR A 125 56.32 2.27 2.79
C TYR A 125 55.74 3.58 2.23
N MET A 126 54.44 3.61 1.90
CA MET A 126 53.79 4.83 1.42
C MET A 126 53.81 5.93 2.50
N LYS A 127 54.04 7.20 2.10
CA LYS A 127 54.06 8.33 3.06
C LYS A 127 52.68 8.51 3.68
N ILE A 128 52.64 8.99 4.92
CA ILE A 128 51.38 9.27 5.64
C ILE A 128 50.47 10.21 4.84
N GLU A 129 51.07 11.17 4.14
CA GLU A 129 50.34 12.14 3.31
C GLU A 129 49.63 11.47 2.12
N ASP A 130 50.30 10.53 1.46
CA ASP A 130 49.71 9.77 0.35
C ASP A 130 48.52 8.92 0.84
N LYS A 131 48.62 8.33 2.03
CA LYS A 131 47.51 7.58 2.66
C LYS A 131 46.31 8.48 2.92
N LYS A 132 46.53 9.69 3.45
CA LYS A 132 45.45 10.66 3.69
C LYS A 132 44.77 11.10 2.39
N GLN A 133 45.55 11.35 1.34
CA GLN A 133 44.99 11.71 0.03
C GLN A 133 44.12 10.58 -0.54
N GLN A 134 44.56 9.33 -0.44
CA GLN A 134 43.77 8.17 -0.88
C GLN A 134 42.47 8.00 -0.07
N GLN A 135 42.53 8.13 1.25
CA GLN A 135 41.33 8.08 2.09
C GLN A 135 40.33 9.17 1.72
N THR A 136 40.82 10.38 1.41
CA THR A 136 39.97 11.49 0.98
C THR A 136 39.28 11.17 -0.35
N LYS A 137 40.05 10.75 -1.37
CA LYS A 137 39.50 10.32 -2.67
C LYS A 137 38.47 9.21 -2.53
N LEU A 138 38.71 8.25 -1.63
CA LEU A 138 37.78 7.17 -1.34
C LEU A 138 36.48 7.70 -0.74
N ARG A 139 36.56 8.58 0.26
CA ARG A 139 35.38 9.21 0.87
C ARG A 139 34.57 9.99 -0.16
N ASP A 140 35.22 10.74 -1.04
CA ASP A 140 34.56 11.50 -2.10
C ASP A 140 33.82 10.59 -3.08
N LYS A 141 34.45 9.48 -3.49
CA LYS A 141 33.83 8.47 -4.37
C LYS A 141 32.59 7.84 -3.73
N TYR A 142 32.67 7.48 -2.45
CA TYR A 142 31.52 6.92 -1.72
C TYR A 142 30.42 7.93 -1.51
N LYS A 143 30.75 9.21 -1.29
CA LYS A 143 29.78 10.30 -1.21
C LYS A 143 29.05 10.49 -2.53
N GLU A 144 29.78 10.49 -3.65
CA GLU A 144 29.19 10.59 -4.99
C GLU A 144 28.24 9.41 -5.28
N GLU A 145 28.64 8.19 -4.94
CA GLU A 145 27.79 7.01 -5.08
C GLU A 145 26.55 7.07 -4.18
N LEU A 146 26.71 7.50 -2.92
CA LEU A 146 25.60 7.69 -1.99
C LEU A 146 24.58 8.69 -2.53
N ASP A 147 25.04 9.82 -3.06
CA ASP A 147 24.16 10.85 -3.62
C ASP A 147 23.42 10.35 -4.88
N LYS A 148 24.09 9.58 -5.75
CA LYS A 148 23.46 8.92 -6.90
C LYS A 148 22.35 7.97 -6.46
N GLN A 149 22.63 7.11 -5.49
CA GLN A 149 21.64 6.15 -4.98
C GLN A 149 20.49 6.86 -4.28
N ARG A 150 20.75 7.91 -3.50
CA ARG A 150 19.70 8.72 -2.86
C ARG A 150 18.71 9.30 -3.87
N LYS A 151 19.20 9.82 -5.00
CA LYS A 151 18.34 10.32 -6.09
C LYS A 151 17.42 9.23 -6.64
N VAL A 152 17.91 8.00 -6.78
CA VAL A 152 17.07 6.86 -7.22
C VAL A 152 15.90 6.63 -6.24
N TYR A 153 16.14 6.67 -4.92
CA TYR A 153 15.08 6.50 -3.93
C TYR A 153 14.14 7.70 -3.82
N GLU A 154 14.65 8.91 -4.05
CA GLU A 154 13.84 10.12 -4.17
C GLU A 154 12.89 10.03 -5.37
N ASP A 155 13.39 9.60 -6.53
CA ASP A 155 12.57 9.34 -7.73
C ASP A 155 11.48 8.30 -7.48
N LYS A 156 11.80 7.20 -6.76
CA LYS A 156 10.79 6.20 -6.36
C LYS A 156 9.72 6.81 -5.46
N THR A 157 10.11 7.65 -4.50
CA THR A 157 9.19 8.34 -3.58
C THR A 157 8.28 9.29 -4.35
N ASN A 158 8.84 10.07 -5.28
CA ASN A 158 8.09 11.00 -6.12
C ASN A 158 7.11 10.28 -7.06
N LYS A 159 7.54 9.17 -7.67
CA LYS A 159 6.66 8.30 -8.47
C LYS A 159 5.52 7.74 -7.62
N LEU A 160 5.80 7.26 -6.41
CA LEU A 160 4.79 6.74 -5.49
C LEU A 160 3.76 7.82 -5.17
N LYS A 161 4.22 9.01 -4.78
CA LYS A 161 3.36 10.15 -4.49
C LYS A 161 2.44 10.47 -5.68
N LYS A 162 3.02 10.57 -6.88
CA LYS A 162 2.26 10.85 -8.10
C LYS A 162 1.18 9.81 -8.39
N VAL A 163 1.48 8.51 -8.22
CA VAL A 163 0.48 7.44 -8.42
C VAL A 163 -0.72 7.60 -7.50
N PHE A 164 -0.50 7.97 -6.23
CA PHE A 164 -1.60 8.18 -5.29
C PHE A 164 -2.35 9.50 -5.53
N ASP A 165 -1.66 10.57 -5.89
CA ASP A 165 -2.32 11.84 -6.28
C ASP A 165 -3.22 11.65 -7.51
N ASP A 166 -2.73 10.92 -8.52
CA ASP A 166 -3.49 10.58 -9.74
C ASP A 166 -4.66 9.61 -9.42
N TYR A 167 -4.48 8.67 -8.49
CA TYR A 167 -5.54 7.81 -8.00
C TYR A 167 -6.65 8.61 -7.33
N ASP A 168 -6.33 9.53 -6.42
CA ASP A 168 -7.31 10.35 -5.72
C ASP A 168 -8.12 11.21 -6.71
N ASN A 169 -7.44 11.77 -7.72
CA ASN A 169 -8.11 12.51 -8.80
C ASN A 169 -9.04 11.63 -9.63
N LYS A 170 -8.64 10.40 -9.95
CA LYS A 170 -9.50 9.45 -10.68
C LYS A 170 -10.70 9.03 -9.86
N ILE A 171 -10.54 8.78 -8.55
CA ILE A 171 -11.64 8.45 -7.65
C ILE A 171 -12.66 9.59 -7.60
N LYS A 172 -12.22 10.85 -7.49
CA LYS A 172 -13.11 12.03 -7.58
C LYS A 172 -13.93 12.05 -8.88
N GLY A 173 -13.32 11.66 -10.00
CA GLY A 173 -14.04 11.52 -11.27
C GLY A 173 -15.14 10.45 -11.26
N VAL A 174 -15.01 9.43 -10.41
CA VAL A 174 -16.00 8.35 -10.24
C VAL A 174 -17.07 8.72 -9.20
N GLU A 175 -16.82 9.67 -8.29
CA GLU A 175 -17.81 10.19 -7.32
C GLU A 175 -19.05 10.79 -8.02
N ALA A 176 -18.93 11.33 -9.23
CA ALA A 176 -20.10 11.75 -10.01
C ALA A 176 -21.07 10.58 -10.33
N LYS A 177 -20.53 9.36 -10.53
CA LYS A 177 -21.35 8.15 -10.76
C LYS A 177 -22.00 7.67 -9.46
N ARG A 178 -21.34 7.83 -8.32
CA ARG A 178 -21.92 7.61 -6.99
C ARG A 178 -23.17 8.46 -6.79
N ASP A 179 -23.13 9.74 -7.14
CA ASP A 179 -24.29 10.63 -6.98
C ASP A 179 -25.45 10.25 -7.90
N VAL A 180 -25.19 9.64 -9.06
CA VAL A 180 -26.24 9.05 -9.92
C VAL A 180 -26.86 7.82 -9.26
N VAL A 181 -26.04 6.94 -8.67
CA VAL A 181 -26.53 5.78 -7.90
C VAL A 181 -27.39 6.22 -6.72
N ILE A 182 -26.92 7.20 -5.95
CA ILE A 182 -27.66 7.76 -4.80
C ILE A 182 -28.97 8.38 -5.28
N ARG A 183 -28.97 9.20 -6.35
CA ARG A 183 -30.20 9.79 -6.90
C ARG A 183 -31.19 8.73 -7.40
N ALA A 184 -30.71 7.71 -8.11
CA ALA A 184 -31.55 6.59 -8.55
C ALA A 184 -32.20 5.87 -7.36
N MET A 185 -31.44 5.69 -6.27
CA MET A 185 -31.95 5.11 -5.03
C MET A 185 -32.98 6.03 -4.34
N THR A 186 -32.74 7.33 -4.26
CA THR A 186 -33.65 8.31 -3.64
C THR A 186 -34.96 8.47 -4.41
N ILE A 187 -34.93 8.59 -5.74
CA ILE A 187 -36.13 8.70 -6.59
C ILE A 187 -37.03 7.47 -6.44
N LEU A 188 -36.44 6.29 -6.26
CA LEU A 188 -37.17 5.05 -6.02
C LEU A 188 -37.85 5.01 -4.65
N ASP A 189 -37.23 5.60 -3.62
CA ASP A 189 -37.84 5.72 -2.30
C ASP A 189 -38.92 6.80 -2.23
N GLU A 190 -38.74 7.93 -2.90
CA GLU A 190 -39.72 9.02 -2.95
C GLU A 190 -41.00 8.61 -3.68
N ASN A 191 -40.88 7.79 -4.74
CA ASN A 191 -42.02 7.22 -5.44
C ASN A 191 -42.62 6.00 -4.71
N ARG A 192 -42.01 5.51 -3.63
CA ARG A 192 -42.48 4.32 -2.90
C ARG A 192 -43.90 4.47 -2.32
N PRO A 193 -44.36 5.61 -1.79
CA PRO A 193 -45.71 5.76 -1.25
C PRO A 193 -46.78 5.79 -2.35
N THR A 194 -46.54 6.53 -3.44
CA THR A 194 -47.42 6.60 -4.62
C THR A 194 -47.47 5.26 -5.35
N THR A 195 -46.32 4.61 -5.53
CA THR A 195 -46.21 3.27 -6.10
C THR A 195 -46.85 2.23 -5.18
N LYS A 196 -46.70 2.30 -3.85
CA LYS A 196 -47.40 1.41 -2.89
C LYS A 196 -48.91 1.59 -2.95
N LYS A 197 -49.41 2.83 -3.03
CA LYS A 197 -50.85 3.11 -3.11
C LYS A 197 -51.43 2.54 -4.40
N ALA A 198 -50.82 2.86 -5.55
CA ALA A 198 -51.21 2.32 -6.85
C ALA A 198 -51.10 0.77 -6.92
N LEU A 199 -50.06 0.17 -6.33
CA LEU A 199 -49.95 -1.29 -6.21
C LEU A 199 -51.03 -1.89 -5.31
N ASN A 200 -51.34 -1.28 -4.16
CA ASN A 200 -52.35 -1.80 -3.22
C ASN A 200 -53.76 -1.71 -3.79
N ASP A 201 -54.04 -0.70 -4.62
CA ASP A 201 -55.29 -0.56 -5.37
C ASP A 201 -55.37 -1.57 -6.55
N THR A 202 -54.22 -2.15 -6.95
CA THR A 202 -54.12 -3.20 -7.96
C THR A 202 -54.27 -4.59 -7.31
N LYS A 203 -55.31 -5.35 -7.68
CA LYS A 203 -55.56 -6.72 -7.16
C LYS A 203 -54.59 -7.78 -7.70
N ASP A 204 -53.73 -7.40 -8.64
CA ASP A 204 -52.78 -8.31 -9.30
C ASP A 204 -51.45 -8.37 -8.54
N GLU A 205 -51.28 -9.44 -7.76
CA GLU A 205 -50.07 -9.73 -6.99
C GLU A 205 -48.84 -9.94 -7.89
N VAL A 206 -49.04 -10.31 -9.16
CA VAL A 206 -47.98 -10.46 -10.16
C VAL A 206 -47.42 -9.10 -10.56
N ALA A 207 -48.29 -8.12 -10.83
CA ALA A 207 -47.89 -6.74 -11.13
C ALA A 207 -47.10 -6.09 -9.98
N LYS A 208 -47.49 -6.37 -8.72
CA LYS A 208 -46.75 -5.91 -7.54
C LYS A 208 -45.31 -6.43 -7.48
N ASN A 209 -45.12 -7.72 -7.75
CA ASN A 209 -43.81 -8.36 -7.73
C ASN A 209 -42.91 -7.91 -8.89
N ILE A 210 -43.49 -7.64 -10.07
CA ILE A 210 -42.76 -7.16 -11.24
C ILE A 210 -42.15 -5.78 -10.98
N VAL A 211 -42.94 -4.81 -10.50
CA VAL A 211 -42.45 -3.44 -10.23
C VAL A 211 -41.35 -3.41 -9.17
N LYS A 212 -41.50 -4.21 -8.10
CA LYS A 212 -40.48 -4.34 -7.04
C LYS A 212 -39.17 -4.92 -7.57
N THR A 213 -39.26 -5.89 -8.48
CA THR A 213 -38.10 -6.54 -9.12
C THR A 213 -37.38 -5.56 -10.05
N ILE A 214 -38.11 -4.87 -10.93
CA ILE A 214 -37.55 -3.88 -11.87
C ILE A 214 -36.78 -2.77 -11.13
N ASN A 215 -37.36 -2.22 -10.05
CA ASN A 215 -36.72 -1.17 -9.27
C ASN A 215 -35.42 -1.62 -8.59
N LYS A 216 -35.38 -2.87 -8.09
CA LYS A 216 -34.16 -3.45 -7.50
C LYS A 216 -33.09 -3.73 -8.56
N GLU A 217 -33.51 -4.12 -9.75
CA GLU A 217 -32.63 -4.43 -10.88
C GLU A 217 -31.95 -3.17 -11.42
N VAL A 218 -32.69 -2.07 -11.59
CA VAL A 218 -32.13 -0.77 -12.02
C VAL A 218 -31.09 -0.25 -11.02
N ILE A 219 -31.35 -0.32 -9.71
CA ILE A 219 -30.37 0.07 -8.67
C ILE A 219 -29.11 -0.80 -8.76
N ASN A 220 -29.27 -2.12 -8.91
CA ASN A 220 -28.14 -3.03 -9.00
C ASN A 220 -27.29 -2.76 -10.25
N ILE A 221 -27.92 -2.44 -11.39
CA ILE A 221 -27.22 -2.08 -12.62
C ILE A 221 -26.35 -0.84 -12.42
N GLU A 222 -26.90 0.24 -11.88
CA GLU A 222 -26.15 1.48 -11.66
C GLU A 222 -25.06 1.30 -10.59
N PHE A 223 -25.34 0.56 -9.51
CA PHE A 223 -24.34 0.22 -8.50
C PHE A 223 -23.19 -0.62 -9.07
N ASN A 224 -23.48 -1.58 -9.95
CA ASN A 224 -22.44 -2.38 -10.61
C ASN A 224 -21.59 -1.52 -11.54
N LYS A 225 -22.17 -0.60 -12.32
CA LYS A 225 -21.41 0.37 -13.13
C LYS A 225 -20.47 1.23 -12.30
N TYR A 226 -20.93 1.68 -11.12
CA TYR A 226 -20.10 2.42 -10.17
C TYR A 226 -18.95 1.57 -9.64
N LYS A 227 -19.25 0.34 -9.19
CA LYS A 227 -18.27 -0.62 -8.70
C LYS A 227 -17.20 -0.94 -9.76
N ASP A 228 -17.61 -1.17 -11.00
CA ASP A 228 -16.70 -1.47 -12.11
C ASP A 228 -15.77 -0.29 -12.40
N SER A 229 -16.30 0.94 -12.36
CA SER A 229 -15.50 2.15 -12.54
C SER A 229 -14.43 2.29 -11.45
N ILE A 230 -14.78 2.00 -10.19
CA ILE A 230 -13.79 1.99 -9.08
C ILE A 230 -12.76 0.89 -9.29
N ASN A 231 -13.21 -0.31 -9.68
CA ASN A 231 -12.31 -1.44 -9.93
C ASN A 231 -11.31 -1.16 -11.05
N GLU A 232 -11.70 -0.44 -12.10
CA GLU A 232 -10.78 0.01 -13.15
C GLU A 232 -9.70 0.95 -12.60
N VAL A 233 -10.08 1.93 -11.78
CA VAL A 233 -9.13 2.85 -11.13
C VAL A 233 -8.18 2.11 -10.20
N VAL A 234 -8.70 1.15 -9.42
CA VAL A 234 -7.92 0.28 -8.52
C VAL A 234 -6.93 -0.59 -9.31
N LYS A 235 -7.38 -1.24 -10.40
CA LYS A 235 -6.52 -2.04 -11.28
C LYS A 235 -5.41 -1.19 -11.89
N TRP A 236 -5.76 -0.01 -12.40
CA TRP A 236 -4.80 0.95 -12.93
C TRP A 236 -3.73 1.32 -11.88
N ARG A 237 -4.14 1.73 -10.67
CA ARG A 237 -3.20 2.07 -9.58
C ARG A 237 -2.26 0.91 -9.28
N ASN A 238 -2.80 -0.30 -9.14
CA ASN A 238 -1.99 -1.49 -8.85
C ASN A 238 -0.94 -1.72 -9.95
N ASN A 239 -1.31 -1.55 -11.22
CA ASN A 239 -0.38 -1.66 -12.35
C ASN A 239 0.71 -0.59 -12.32
N GLU A 240 0.40 0.66 -11.94
CA GLU A 240 1.42 1.71 -11.79
C GLU A 240 2.36 1.44 -10.61
N LEU A 241 1.84 0.93 -9.49
CA LEU A 241 2.63 0.57 -8.32
C LEU A 241 3.66 -0.54 -8.63
N LEU A 242 3.33 -1.50 -9.51
CA LEU A 242 4.26 -2.54 -9.96
C LEU A 242 5.48 -1.98 -10.72
N LYS A 243 5.37 -0.78 -11.29
CA LYS A 243 6.46 -0.11 -12.00
C LYS A 243 7.47 0.55 -11.05
N ILE A 244 7.12 0.71 -9.78
CA ILE A 244 8.00 1.26 -8.73
C ILE A 244 8.85 0.11 -8.18
N LYS A 245 9.96 -0.18 -8.88
CA LYS A 245 10.99 -1.14 -8.46
C LYS A 245 12.02 -0.46 -7.58
#